data_AF-A0A958UUQ5-F1
#
_entry.id   AF-A0A958UUQ5-F1
#
_cell.length_a   1.000
_cell.length_b   1.000
_cell.length_c   1.000
_cell.angle_alpha   90.00
_cell.angle_beta   90.00
_cell.angle_gamma   90.00
#
_symmetry.space_group_name_H-M   'P 1'
#
loop_
_entity.id
_entity.type
_entity.pdbx_description
1 polymer ?
#
loop_
_entity_poly.entity_id
_entity_poly.type
_entity_poly.pdbx_seq_one_letter_code
_entity_poly.pdbx_strand_id
1 'polypeptide(L)' 'LQITSLQARAQDLSNKNNQEASADTAVSNARLERNRILYQENTGLVDTALDVKKYVKSLFGASSAEYNQIKGIKFKKYKD' A
#
# COMPACT_ATOMS: atom_id res chain seq x y z
N LEU A 1 -22.74 -3.16 43.56
CA LEU A 1 -21.75 -2.26 42.90
C LEU A 1 -20.72 -3.05 42.08
N GLN A 2 -20.04 -4.06 42.63
CA GLN A 2 -18.97 -4.79 41.91
C GLN A 2 -19.44 -5.62 40.68
N ILE A 3 -20.63 -6.24 40.73
CA ILE A 3 -21.16 -7.04 39.61
C ILE A 3 -21.44 -6.15 38.39
N THR A 4 -22.07 -5.00 38.60
CA THR A 4 -22.38 -4.04 37.53
C THR A 4 -21.11 -3.52 36.84
N SER A 5 -20.06 -3.22 37.60
CA SER A 5 -18.78 -2.79 37.01
C SER A 5 -18.10 -3.90 36.18
N LEU A 6 -18.19 -5.15 36.62
CA LEU A 6 -17.64 -6.29 35.86
C LEU A 6 -18.42 -6.54 34.57
N GLN A 7 -19.76 -6.44 34.60
CA GLN A 7 -20.61 -6.55 33.42
C GLN A 7 -20.31 -5.43 32.41
N ALA A 8 -20.18 -4.18 32.87
CA ALA A 8 -19.80 -3.06 32.03
C ALA A 8 -18.42 -3.28 31.37
N ARG A 9 -17.44 -3.80 32.13
CA ARG A 9 -16.11 -4.10 31.60
C ARG A 9 -16.13 -5.24 30.58
N ALA A 10 -16.93 -6.29 30.80
CA ALA A 10 -17.09 -7.38 29.84
C ALA A 10 -17.69 -6.88 28.52
N GLN A 11 -18.72 -6.03 28.59
CA GLN A 11 -19.33 -5.43 27.39
C GLN A 11 -18.35 -4.51 26.66
N ASP A 12 -17.58 -3.69 27.39
CA ASP A 12 -16.56 -2.82 26.81
C ASP A 12 -15.47 -3.62 26.08
N LEU A 13 -15.00 -4.73 26.66
CA LEU A 13 -14.05 -5.62 26.01
C LEU A 13 -14.62 -6.30 24.76
N SER A 14 -15.86 -6.78 24.83
CA SER A 14 -16.54 -7.36 23.66
C SER A 14 -16.68 -6.33 22.53
N ASN A 15 -17.08 -5.11 22.86
CA ASN A 15 -17.20 -4.02 21.88
C ASN A 15 -15.85 -3.68 21.25
N LYS A 16 -14.78 -3.58 22.04
CA LYS A 16 -13.43 -3.30 21.53
C LYS A 16 -12.92 -4.39 20.60
N ASN A 17 -13.15 -5.67 20.93
CA ASN A 17 -12.78 -6.77 20.05
C ASN A 17 -13.52 -6.71 18.70
N ASN A 18 -14.82 -6.39 18.72
CA ASN A 18 -15.59 -6.24 17.48
C ASN A 18 -15.13 -5.04 16.64
N GLN A 19 -14.76 -3.94 17.29
CA GLN A 19 -14.22 -2.74 16.64
C GLN A 19 -12.84 -3.02 16.01
N GLU A 20 -11.97 -3.73 16.73
CA GLU A 20 -10.65 -4.12 16.24
C GLU A 20 -10.77 -5.03 15.01
N ALA A 21 -11.60 -6.08 15.06
CA ALA A 21 -11.81 -6.99 13.92
C ALA A 21 -12.34 -6.24 12.67
N SER A 22 -13.23 -5.27 12.88
CA SER A 22 -13.74 -4.42 11.80
C SER A 22 -12.67 -3.50 11.21
N ALA A 23 -11.83 -2.91 12.08
CA ALA A 23 -10.74 -2.05 11.68
C ALA A 23 -9.63 -2.83 10.93
N ASP A 24 -9.27 -4.02 11.39
CA ASP A 24 -8.30 -4.89 10.73
C ASP A 24 -8.77 -5.29 9.33
N THR A 25 -10.04 -5.69 9.20
CA THR A 25 -10.65 -5.99 7.90
C THR A 25 -10.56 -4.79 6.94
N ALA A 26 -10.88 -3.59 7.43
CA ALA A 26 -10.80 -2.37 6.63
C ALA A 26 -9.36 -2.06 6.18
N VAL A 27 -8.38 -2.19 7.08
CA VAL A 27 -6.96 -1.97 6.78
C VAL A 27 -6.44 -3.01 5.79
N SER A 28 -6.78 -4.29 5.98
CA SER A 28 -6.39 -5.38 5.09
C SER A 28 -6.91 -5.15 3.66
N ASN A 29 -8.19 -4.81 3.52
CA ASN A 29 -8.79 -4.49 2.21
C ASN A 29 -8.13 -3.26 1.56
N ALA A 30 -7.84 -2.21 2.34
CA ALA A 30 -7.15 -1.02 1.82
C ALA A 30 -5.71 -1.35 1.34
N ARG A 31 -4.98 -2.22 2.05
CA ARG A 31 -3.64 -2.68 1.64
C ARG A 31 -3.70 -3.53 0.37
N LEU A 32 -4.70 -4.41 0.26
CA LEU A 32 -4.92 -5.19 -0.96
C LEU A 32 -5.16 -4.28 -2.16
N GLU A 33 -6.02 -3.27 -2.03
CA GLU A 33 -6.32 -2.33 -3.12
C GLU A 33 -5.09 -1.49 -3.49
N ARG A 34 -4.36 -0.98 -2.50
CA ARG A 34 -3.07 -0.32 -2.71
C ARG A 34 -2.11 -1.22 -3.51
N ASN A 35 -2.01 -2.50 -3.15
CA ASN A 35 -1.11 -3.44 -3.82
C ASN A 35 -1.53 -3.73 -5.26
N ARG A 36 -2.83 -3.82 -5.54
CA ARG A 36 -3.34 -3.91 -6.92
C ARG A 36 -2.91 -2.70 -7.74
N ILE A 37 -3.08 -1.49 -7.21
CA ILE A 37 -2.71 -0.27 -7.94
C ILE A 37 -1.19 -0.14 -8.13
N LEU A 38 -0.40 -0.39 -7.08
CA LEU A 38 1.03 -0.10 -7.10
C LEU A 38 1.89 -1.24 -7.67
N TYR A 39 1.55 -2.49 -7.34
CA TYR A 39 2.46 -3.64 -7.49
C TYR A 39 1.89 -4.76 -8.35
N GLN A 40 0.72 -4.59 -8.96
CA GLN A 40 0.21 -5.56 -9.92
C GLN A 40 1.23 -5.77 -11.05
N GLU A 41 1.47 -7.03 -11.37
CA GLU A 41 2.44 -7.41 -12.38
C GLU A 41 2.09 -6.79 -13.73
N ASN A 42 3.07 -6.15 -14.36
CA ASN A 42 3.00 -5.51 -15.69
C ASN A 42 2.09 -4.26 -15.78
N THR A 43 1.03 -4.16 -14.98
CA THR A 43 0.05 -3.07 -15.05
C THR A 43 0.05 -2.13 -13.85
N GLY A 44 0.75 -2.49 -12.77
CA GLY A 44 0.88 -1.65 -11.58
C GLY A 44 1.82 -0.47 -11.82
N LEU A 45 1.62 0.59 -11.04
CA LEU A 45 2.36 1.85 -11.16
C LEU A 45 3.89 1.66 -11.22
N VAL A 46 4.43 0.76 -10.39
CA VAL A 46 5.88 0.51 -10.33
C VAL A 46 6.40 -0.04 -11.65
N ASP A 47 5.75 -1.06 -12.21
CA ASP A 47 6.20 -1.67 -13.47
C ASP A 47 6.06 -0.69 -14.63
N THR A 48 4.90 -0.02 -14.74
CA THR A 48 4.67 1.02 -15.76
C THR A 48 5.74 2.10 -15.70
N ALA A 49 6.07 2.62 -14.51
CA ALA A 49 7.09 3.66 -14.38
C ALA A 49 8.50 3.17 -14.75
N LEU A 50 8.84 1.92 -14.42
CA LEU A 50 10.12 1.33 -14.83
C LEU A 50 10.19 1.15 -16.34
N ASP A 51 9.10 0.76 -17.00
CA ASP A 51 9.06 0.58 -18.45
C ASP A 51 9.11 1.92 -19.20
N VAL A 52 8.43 2.95 -18.70
CA VAL A 52 8.58 4.33 -19.21
C VAL A 52 10.05 4.76 -19.13
N LYS A 53 10.74 4.50 -18.02
CA LYS A 53 12.17 4.82 -17.90
C LYS A 53 13.04 4.07 -18.89
N LYS A 54 12.78 2.78 -19.11
CA LYS A 54 13.50 1.99 -20.10
C LYS A 54 13.28 2.55 -21.50
N TYR A 55 12.04 2.90 -21.83
CA TYR A 55 11.67 3.48 -23.12
C TYR A 55 12.37 4.83 -23.38
N VAL A 56 12.29 5.76 -22.42
CA VAL A 56 12.98 7.05 -22.52
C VAL A 56 14.49 6.86 -22.65
N LYS A 57 15.08 5.92 -21.89
CA LYS A 57 16.50 5.57 -22.01
C LYS A 57 16.85 5.03 -23.38
N SER A 58 16.03 4.14 -23.95
CA SER A 58 16.29 3.55 -25.27
C SER A 58 16.13 4.56 -26.39
N LEU A 59 15.20 5.50 -26.26
CA LEU A 59 14.90 6.48 -27.30
C LEU A 59 15.91 7.65 -27.32
N PHE A 60 16.23 8.20 -26.15
CA PHE A 60 17.09 9.41 -26.05
C PHE A 60 18.52 9.09 -25.61
N GLY A 61 18.78 7.89 -25.11
CA GLY A 61 20.09 7.48 -24.59
C GLY A 61 20.25 7.75 -23.09
N ALA A 62 21.23 7.06 -22.50
CA ALA A 62 21.45 7.05 -21.04
C ALA A 62 22.02 8.35 -20.46
N SER A 63 22.58 9.23 -21.29
CA SER A 63 23.14 10.53 -20.89
C SER A 63 22.21 11.72 -21.20
N SER A 64 21.04 11.47 -21.79
CA SER A 64 20.08 12.50 -22.20
C SER A 64 19.49 13.29 -21.02
N ALA A 65 19.07 14.53 -21.29
CA ALA A 65 18.44 15.38 -20.28
C ALA A 65 17.12 14.76 -19.79
N GLU A 66 16.35 14.18 -20.71
CA GLU A 66 15.08 13.49 -20.51
C GLU A 66 15.24 12.30 -19.55
N TYR A 67 16.20 11.41 -19.82
CA TYR A 67 16.45 10.29 -18.93
C TYR A 67 17.01 10.75 -17.58
N ASN A 68 17.88 11.77 -17.57
CA ASN A 68 18.45 12.31 -16.34
C ASN A 68 17.38 12.93 -15.41
N GLN A 69 16.34 13.54 -15.97
CA GLN A 69 15.22 14.09 -15.20
C GLN A 69 14.45 13.01 -14.44
N ILE A 70 14.23 11.84 -15.08
CA ILE A 70 13.37 10.80 -14.49
C ILE A 70 14.15 9.69 -13.78
N LYS A 71 15.44 9.48 -14.07
CA LYS A 71 16.22 8.34 -13.54
C LYS A 71 16.30 8.33 -12.02
N GLY A 72 16.32 9.51 -11.38
CA GLY A 72 16.42 9.65 -9.92
C GLY A 72 15.17 9.24 -9.13
N ILE A 73 13.99 9.20 -9.77
CA ILE A 73 12.72 8.89 -9.10
C ILE A 73 12.69 7.41 -8.72
N LYS A 74 12.60 7.06 -7.43
CA LYS A 74 12.70 5.65 -7.02
C LYS A 74 11.32 4.96 -7.05
N PHE A 75 11.19 3.95 -7.90
CA PHE A 75 10.07 3.01 -7.87
C PHE A 75 10.58 1.65 -7.38
N LYS A 76 9.91 1.08 -6.39
CA LYS A 76 10.27 -0.20 -5.79
C LYS A 76 9.02 -1.01 -5.53
N LYS A 77 9.08 -2.31 -5.81
CA LYS A 77 8.08 -3.26 -5.33
C LYS A 77 8.34 -3.51 -3.85
N TYR A 78 7.29 -3.45 -3.05
CA TYR A 78 7.32 -3.90 -1.67
C TYR A 78 6.52 -5.19 -1.62
N LYS A 79 7.12 -6.22 -1.01
CA LYS A 79 6.39 -7.42 -0.65
C LYS A 79 5.88 -7.16 0.77
N ASP A 80 4.57 -7.14 0.96
CA ASP A 80 3.99 -7.26 2.30
C ASP A 80 4.28 -8.67 2.84
#